data_AF-A0AAD3HBN2-F1
#
_entry.id   AF-A0AAD3HBN2-F1
#
_cell.length_a   1.000
_cell.length_b   1.000
_cell.length_c   1.000
_cell.angle_alpha   90.00
_cell.angle_beta   90.00
_cell.angle_gamma   90.00
#
_symmetry.space_group_name_H-M   'P 1'
#
loop_
_entity.id
_entity.type
_entity.pdbx_description
1 polymer ?
#
loop_
_entity_poly.entity_id
_entity_poly.type
_entity_poly.pdbx_seq_one_letter_code
_entity_poly.pdbx_strand_id
1 'polypeptide(L)'
;MALSLEAIRSIASRHGYEEVQFNETSRVIAFEKNTSNGGSVRFNIYYTTGTVATCLDHPRSGKTQLFRRDQDIDDVDTLFADPRFHSGVGYYRR
;
A
#
# COMPACT_ATOMS: atom_id res chain seq x y z
N MET A 1 -13.61 -7.14 5.74
CA MET A 1 -12.85 -8.01 6.67
C MET A 1 -11.72 -7.19 7.28
N ALA A 2 -11.32 -7.47 8.52
CA ALA A 2 -10.15 -6.81 9.11
C ALA A 2 -8.87 -7.56 8.69
N LEU A 3 -7.85 -6.83 8.26
CA LEU A 3 -6.55 -7.36 7.90
C LEU A 3 -5.70 -7.57 9.16
N SER A 4 -4.96 -8.68 9.19
CA SER A 4 -4.01 -8.94 10.29
C SER A 4 -2.80 -8.02 10.19
N LEU A 5 -2.53 -7.25 11.25
CA LEU A 5 -1.35 -6.39 11.35
C LEU A 5 -0.04 -7.18 11.26
N GLU A 6 -0.01 -8.38 11.84
CA GLU A 6 1.16 -9.27 11.78
C GLU A 6 1.45 -9.71 10.34
N ALA A 7 0.39 -10.10 9.61
CA ALA A 7 0.52 -10.49 8.21
C ALA A 7 0.99 -9.31 7.34
N ILE A 8 0.42 -8.11 7.55
CA ILE A 8 0.83 -6.89 6.83
C ILE A 8 2.32 -6.59 7.07
N ARG A 9 2.77 -6.64 8.33
CA ARG A 9 4.18 -6.40 8.68
C ARG A 9 5.12 -7.43 8.06
N SER A 10 4.74 -8.71 8.10
CA SER A 10 5.50 -9.80 7.49
C SER A 10 5.65 -9.59 5.98
N ILE A 11 4.55 -9.25 5.29
CA ILE A 11 4.56 -8.94 3.85
C ILE A 11 5.45 -7.73 3.56
N ALA A 12 5.26 -6.62 4.28
CA ALA A 12 6.04 -5.40 4.08
C ALA A 12 7.55 -5.65 4.21
N SER A 13 7.95 -6.37 5.28
CA SER A 13 9.35 -6.74 5.51
C SER A 13 9.91 -7.62 4.40
N ARG A 14 9.15 -8.60 3.90
CA ARG A 14 9.55 -9.48 2.78
C ARG A 14 9.86 -8.70 1.51
N HIS A 15 9.13 -7.61 1.27
CA HIS A 15 9.33 -6.71 0.12
C HIS A 15 10.31 -5.56 0.38
N GLY A 16 10.90 -5.51 1.57
CA GLY A 16 11.88 -4.50 1.96
C GLY A 16 11.29 -3.11 2.18
N TYR A 17 10.05 -3.03 2.66
CA TYR A 17 9.46 -1.80 3.15
C TYR A 17 9.64 -1.68 4.66
N GLU A 18 9.88 -0.46 5.13
CA GLU A 18 10.04 -0.16 6.55
C GLU A 18 8.75 0.43 7.12
N GLU A 19 8.37 0.03 8.34
CA GLU A 19 7.23 0.63 9.05
C GLU A 19 7.61 2.04 9.48
N VAL A 20 6.87 3.04 8.99
CA VAL A 20 7.13 4.46 9.26
C VAL A 20 6.02 5.13 10.07
N GLN A 21 4.88 4.44 10.26
CA GLN A 21 3.77 4.94 11.04
C GLN A 21 2.87 3.80 11.52
N PHE A 22 2.38 3.92 12.75
CA PHE A 22 1.26 3.14 13.25
C PHE A 22 0.36 4.05 14.10
N ASN A 23 -0.94 4.07 13.81
CA ASN A 23 -1.93 4.87 14.54
C ASN A 23 -3.21 4.06 14.73
N GLU A 24 -3.47 3.66 15.98
CA GLU A 24 -4.62 2.84 16.36
C GLU A 24 -5.95 3.60 16.25
N THR A 25 -5.95 4.90 16.56
CA THR A 25 -7.15 5.76 16.50
C THR A 25 -7.69 5.86 15.08
N SER A 26 -6.81 6.16 14.13
CA SER A 26 -7.14 6.25 12.70
C SER A 26 -7.12 4.88 12.01
N ARG A 27 -6.76 3.82 12.75
CA ARG A 27 -6.66 2.43 12.30
C ARG A 27 -5.82 2.28 11.03
N VAL A 28 -4.67 2.94 11.02
CA VAL A 28 -3.76 3.00 9.87
C VAL A 28 -2.35 2.57 10.27
N ILE A 29 -1.73 1.77 9.43
CA ILE A 29 -0.30 1.44 9.46
C ILE A 29 0.31 1.87 8.14
N ALA A 30 1.51 2.44 8.16
CA ALA A 30 2.18 2.90 6.95
C ALA A 30 3.59 2.37 6.82
N PHE A 31 3.96 2.11 5.57
CA PHE A 31 5.26 1.58 5.20
C PHE A 31 5.86 2.37 4.06
N GLU A 32 7.18 2.50 4.04
CA GLU A 32 7.89 3.28 3.03
C GLU A 32 9.10 2.53 2.49
N LYS A 33 9.41 2.77 1.21
CA LYS A 33 10.60 2.25 0.54
C LYS A 33 11.11 3.27 -0.46
N ASN A 34 12.41 3.55 -0.40
CA ASN A 34 13.07 4.38 -1.40
C ASN A 34 13.25 3.61 -2.71
N THR A 35 13.04 4.30 -3.83
CA THR A 35 13.26 3.77 -5.17
C THR A 35 14.68 4.12 -5.63
N SER A 36 15.28 3.29 -6.48
CA SER A 36 16.61 3.52 -7.04
C SER A 36 16.75 4.83 -7.81
N ASN A 37 15.63 5.39 -8.27
CA ASN A 37 15.60 6.58 -9.11
C ASN A 37 15.47 7.89 -8.29
N GLY A 38 15.60 7.83 -6.97
CA GLY A 38 15.51 9.01 -6.08
C GLY A 38 14.07 9.42 -5.70
N GLY A 39 13.09 8.58 -6.01
CA GLY A 39 11.71 8.70 -5.51
C GLY A 39 11.44 7.78 -4.33
N SER A 40 10.23 7.80 -3.78
CA SER A 40 9.81 6.86 -2.73
C SER A 40 8.40 6.32 -2.98
N VAL A 41 8.13 5.16 -2.39
CA VAL A 41 6.81 4.54 -2.36
C VAL A 41 6.37 4.44 -0.91
N ARG A 42 5.19 4.95 -0.60
CA ARG A 42 4.55 4.80 0.70
C ARG A 42 3.21 4.09 0.57
N PHE A 43 2.96 3.12 1.44
CA PHE A 43 1.66 2.51 1.63
C PHE A 43 1.04 3.01 2.92
N ASN A 44 -0.22 3.42 2.88
CA ASN A 44 -1.05 3.60 4.07
C ASN A 44 -2.17 2.56 4.04
N ILE A 45 -2.21 1.67 5.02
CA ILE A 45 -3.13 0.54 5.08
C ILE A 45 -4.10 0.76 6.23
N TYR A 46 -5.37 0.95 5.90
CA TYR A 46 -6.48 1.05 6.86
C TYR A 46 -6.97 -0.35 7.18
N TYR A 47 -6.32 -0.99 8.15
CA TYR A 47 -6.41 -2.42 8.38
C TYR A 47 -7.81 -2.91 8.79
N THR A 48 -8.71 -2.05 9.25
CA THR A 48 -10.10 -2.45 9.55
C THR A 48 -11.04 -2.41 8.35
N THR A 49 -10.72 -1.63 7.31
CA THR A 49 -11.58 -1.48 6.11
C THR A 49 -10.99 -2.15 4.87
N GLY A 50 -9.74 -2.61 4.92
CA GLY A 50 -9.04 -3.10 3.73
C GLY A 50 -8.74 -1.98 2.71
N THR A 51 -8.75 -0.71 3.14
CA THR A 51 -8.38 0.38 2.24
C THR A 51 -6.86 0.50 2.20
N VAL A 52 -6.28 0.49 1.01
CA VAL A 52 -4.85 0.68 0.78
C VAL A 52 -4.65 1.93 -0.07
N ALA A 53 -3.93 2.90 0.47
CA ALA A 53 -3.47 4.05 -0.30
C ALA A 53 -1.99 3.87 -0.65
N THR A 54 -1.66 3.97 -1.93
CA THR A 54 -0.29 3.98 -2.43
C THR A 54 0.07 5.40 -2.82
N CYS A 55 1.09 5.97 -2.18
CA CYS A 55 1.67 7.25 -2.53
C CYS A 55 3.00 7.00 -3.25
N LEU A 56 3.15 7.51 -4.47
CA LEU A 56 4.38 7.43 -5.24
C LEU A 56 4.96 8.84 -5.37
N ASP A 57 6.15 9.07 -4.85
CA ASP A 57 6.92 10.27 -5.12
C ASP A 57 7.87 10.00 -6.29
N HIS A 58 7.55 10.54 -7.46
CA HIS A 58 8.39 10.38 -8.66
C HIS A 58 9.23 11.64 -8.88
N PRO A 59 10.56 11.55 -9.06
CA PRO A 59 11.45 12.72 -9.16
C PRO A 59 11.09 13.69 -10.28
N ARG A 60 10.39 13.24 -11.33
CA ARG A 60 9.92 14.10 -12.44
C ARG A 60 8.45 14.45 -12.39
N SER A 61 7.61 13.51 -11.93
CA SER A 61 6.15 13.64 -12.01
C SER A 61 5.52 14.13 -10.71
N GLY A 62 6.35 14.29 -9.66
CA GLY A 62 5.91 14.65 -8.33
C GLY A 62 5.16 13.53 -7.63
N LYS A 63 4.44 13.91 -6.58
CA LYS A 63 3.69 13.00 -5.70
C LYS A 63 2.35 12.63 -6.33
N THR A 64 2.08 11.35 -6.45
CA THR A 64 0.79 10.80 -6.86
C THR A 64 0.26 9.87 -5.78
N GLN A 65 -1.07 9.73 -5.69
CA GLN A 65 -1.71 8.87 -4.71
C GLN A 65 -2.88 8.12 -5.34
N LEU A 66 -2.96 6.82 -5.08
CA LEU A 66 -4.03 5.95 -5.54
C LEU A 66 -4.64 5.21 -4.35
N PHE A 67 -5.97 5.19 -4.27
CA PHE A 67 -6.72 4.47 -3.23
C PHE A 67 -7.37 3.22 -3.83
N ARG A 68 -7.20 2.10 -3.16
CA ARG A 68 -7.89 0.83 -3.43
C ARG A 68 -8.66 0.43 -2.18
N ARG A 69 -9.90 0.00 -2.33
CA ARG A 69 -10.80 -0.37 -1.22
C ARG A 69 -11.03 -1.87 -1.22
N ASP A 70 -11.48 -2.38 -0.08
CA ASP A 70 -11.89 -3.78 0.08
C ASP A 70 -10.79 -4.79 -0.34
N GLN A 71 -9.52 -4.43 -0.11
CA GLN A 71 -8.38 -5.30 -0.39
C GLN A 71 -8.27 -6.36 0.70
N ASP A 72 -8.00 -7.59 0.29
CA ASP A 72 -7.62 -8.66 1.21
C ASP A 72 -6.10 -8.73 1.43
N ILE A 73 -5.62 -9.76 2.12
CA ILE A 73 -4.20 -9.88 2.46
C ILE A 73 -3.34 -10.24 1.24
N ASP A 74 -3.90 -10.96 0.26
CA ASP A 74 -3.20 -11.38 -0.95
C ASP A 74 -3.10 -10.21 -1.94
N ASP A 75 -4.14 -9.37 -1.99
CA ASP A 75 -4.11 -8.07 -2.67
C ASP A 75 -2.99 -7.18 -2.10
N VAL A 76 -2.86 -7.12 -0.78
CA VAL A 76 -1.80 -6.35 -0.12
C VAL A 76 -0.42 -6.87 -0.52
N ASP A 77 -0.19 -8.18 -0.54
CA ASP A 77 1.07 -8.77 -1.01
C ASP A 77 1.38 -8.39 -2.46
N THR A 78 0.37 -8.48 -3.34
CA THR A 78 0.47 -8.07 -4.74
C THR A 78 0.83 -6.59 -4.89
N LEU A 79 0.23 -5.72 -4.07
CA LEU A 79 0.51 -4.29 -4.08
C LEU A 79 1.91 -3.95 -3.58
N PHE A 80 2.42 -4.65 -2.56
CA PHE A 80 3.80 -4.45 -2.10
C PHE A 80 4.81 -4.88 -3.16
N ALA A 81 4.51 -5.91 -3.95
CA ALA A 81 5.32 -6.35 -5.07
C ALA A 81 5.32 -5.35 -6.24
N ASP A 82 4.14 -4.86 -6.62
CA ASP A 82 3.97 -3.83 -7.66
C ASP A 82 3.01 -2.71 -7.18
N PRO A 83 3.55 -1.59 -6.68
CA PRO A 83 2.75 -0.45 -6.22
C PRO A 83 1.89 0.20 -7.32
N ARG A 84 2.30 0.04 -8.59
CA ARG A 84 1.58 0.55 -9.76
C ARG A 84 0.57 -0.44 -10.29
N PHE A 85 0.47 -1.63 -9.70
CA PHE A 85 -0.48 -2.64 -10.11
C PHE A 85 -1.89 -2.04 -10.12
N HIS A 86 -2.45 -1.94 -11.31
CA HIS A 86 -3.87 -1.74 -11.49
C HIS A 86 -4.50 -3.13 -11.41
N SER A 87 -4.96 -3.52 -10.22
CA SER A 87 -5.96 -4.58 -10.15
C SER A 87 -7.13 -4.09 -11.00
N GLY A 88 -7.45 -4.78 -12.09
CA GLY A 88 -8.52 -4.40 -13.02
C GLY A 88 -9.93 -4.39 -12.41
N VAL A 89 -10.03 -4.38 -11.08
CA VAL A 89 -11.25 -4.24 -10.29
C VAL A 89 -11.71 -2.78 -10.41
N GLY A 90 -12.44 -2.50 -11.49
CA GLY A 90 -12.91 -1.15 -11.82
C GLY A 90 -13.28 -0.94 -13.29
N TYR A 91 -12.94 -1.87 -14.20
CA TYR A 91 -13.54 -1.85 -15.53
C TYR A 91 -14.94 -2.46 -15.47
N TYR A 92 -15.97 -1.61 -15.49
CA TYR A 92 -17.29 -2.02 -15.96
C TYR A 92 -17.10 -2.73 -17.31
N ARG A 93 -17.38 -4.04 -17.38
CA ARG A 93 -17.67 -4.67 -18.67
C ARG A 93 -18.94 -3.99 -19.18
N ARG A 94 -18.83 -3.33 -20.34
CA ARG A 94 -19.97 -2.81 -21.08
C ARG A 94 -20.69 -3.95 -21.77
#